data_AF-A0A518KC46-F1
#
_entry.id   AF-A0A518KC46-F1
#
_cell.length_a   1.000
_cell.length_b   1.000
_cell.length_c   1.000
_cell.angle_alpha   90.00
_cell.angle_beta   90.00
_cell.angle_gamma   90.00
#
_symmetry.space_group_name_H-M   'P 1'
#
loop_
_entity.id
_entity.type
_entity.pdbx_description
1 polymer ?
#
loop_
_entity_poly.entity_id
_entity_poly.type
_entity_poly.pdbx_seq_one_letter_code
_entity_poly.pdbx_strand_id
1 'polypeptide(L)'
;MSLSTLLAALALLAAGGCAATAFTEWGKRRPLHRYGALSISAHLLLLAAMAGIRLGGPPRPGAEDAPLQKVRIVLRTTEAPDPKADAVEPVAAEPVADAEPTASKETAEVPSVVVAEPSPAKPQAADAPSEQKAEPQPELAEVDSMAPPEVEPWALQAEEENAEPTQESPQESATREVESQVESAPEPLLEPIPQPELTPVPRPSSLVPSSLAPSAYAQRGELAKRRLSADQGGSQESLDAVAAAVDWLARAQAPNGSWDSRRWGAGRETFTLGQDRKRAGEGAETGLSGLALLAMGGAGHTHLAGPYRDVYTRGLQYLLDKQEPSGSLAGDATLYAKTYCHSMATFALAEAMAVSGDERLRPAVEAAVDYLVGTQNRADGGWRYQPGDRGDMSQMGWVVMALRSAEIAGVVVPETTWAGCEKFLTAVRRGDQGGLACYQRLGPTTSTMTAEAMYCRQILGLSRRSPAADNEAAAWLLTDMPGAECRSCPGGKPNLYYWYYATLALHHHRSTGAAGEQSWRQWNDAMQRAVLPRQVAQGPEAGSWGADTVWGGYGGRVYATALGAMCLEVYYRYDAETIGRDPWIASREGVLRR
;
A
#
# COMPACT_ATOMS: atom_id res chain seq x y z
N MET A 1 -40.87 43.72 -32.43
CA MET A 1 -40.76 42.64 -31.44
C MET A 1 -39.59 42.94 -30.52
N SER A 2 -39.74 42.78 -29.21
CA SER A 2 -38.60 42.89 -28.29
C SER A 2 -37.63 41.71 -28.53
N LEU A 3 -36.35 41.91 -28.24
CA LEU A 3 -35.35 40.83 -28.35
C LEU A 3 -35.77 39.60 -27.52
N SER A 4 -36.41 39.83 -26.37
CA SER A 4 -37.01 38.78 -25.53
C SER A 4 -38.17 38.04 -26.19
N THR A 5 -39.04 38.71 -26.95
CA THR A 5 -40.11 38.03 -27.71
C THR A 5 -39.58 37.26 -28.91
N LEU A 6 -38.51 37.74 -29.55
CA LEU A 6 -37.83 37.03 -30.63
C LEU A 6 -37.16 35.74 -30.12
N LEU A 7 -36.47 35.82 -28.98
CA LEU A 7 -35.81 34.67 -28.35
C LEU A 7 -36.80 33.62 -27.85
N ALA A 8 -37.93 34.06 -27.27
CA ALA A 8 -39.00 33.14 -26.85
C ALA A 8 -39.66 32.44 -28.05
N ALA A 9 -39.89 33.16 -29.16
CA ALA A 9 -40.43 32.57 -30.39
C ALA A 9 -39.47 31.57 -31.03
N LEU A 10 -38.16 31.85 -31.03
CA LEU A 10 -37.11 30.93 -31.49
C LEU A 10 -37.03 29.66 -30.63
N ALA A 11 -37.14 29.80 -29.31
CA ALA A 11 -37.15 28.65 -28.39
C ALA A 11 -38.38 27.76 -28.60
N LEU A 12 -39.56 28.35 -28.82
CA LEU A 12 -40.80 27.61 -29.11
C LEU A 12 -40.74 26.89 -30.47
N LEU A 13 -40.16 27.52 -31.50
CA LEU A 13 -39.95 26.88 -32.80
C LEU A 13 -38.96 25.73 -32.73
N ALA A 14 -37.87 25.88 -31.97
CA ALA A 14 -36.89 24.81 -31.75
C ALA A 14 -37.49 23.64 -30.97
N ALA A 15 -38.28 23.91 -29.93
CA ALA A 15 -39.00 22.88 -29.18
C ALA A 15 -40.03 22.13 -30.04
N GLY A 16 -40.78 22.86 -30.89
CA GLY A 16 -41.70 22.27 -31.87
C GLY A 16 -41.00 21.39 -32.91
N GLY A 17 -39.82 21.82 -33.39
CA GLY A 17 -38.97 21.04 -34.29
C GLY A 17 -38.45 19.74 -33.66
N CYS A 18 -38.01 19.80 -32.39
CA CYS A 18 -37.62 18.62 -31.63
C CYS A 18 -38.79 17.65 -31.43
N ALA A 19 -39.99 18.15 -31.10
CA ALA A 19 -41.17 17.31 -30.91
C ALA A 19 -41.62 16.65 -32.24
N ALA A 20 -41.66 17.41 -33.34
CA ALA A 20 -42.03 16.88 -34.65
C ALA A 20 -41.04 15.80 -35.13
N THR A 21 -39.74 15.98 -34.89
CA THR A 21 -38.71 15.02 -35.31
C THR A 21 -38.59 13.80 -34.39
N ALA A 22 -38.95 13.92 -33.11
CA ALA A 22 -38.91 12.82 -32.15
C ALA A 22 -40.16 11.93 -32.21
N PHE A 23 -41.34 12.50 -32.49
CA PHE A 23 -42.62 11.80 -32.30
C PHE A 23 -43.44 11.55 -33.58
N THR A 24 -43.03 12.07 -34.75
CA THR A 24 -43.74 11.78 -36.01
C THR A 24 -43.09 10.64 -36.81
N GLU A 25 -43.90 9.93 -37.59
CA GLU A 25 -43.47 8.86 -38.51
C GLU A 25 -42.45 9.35 -39.55
N TRP A 26 -42.47 10.65 -39.89
CA TRP A 26 -41.48 11.25 -40.79
C TRP A 26 -40.06 11.22 -40.21
N GLY A 27 -39.91 11.56 -38.92
CA GLY A 27 -38.62 11.53 -38.22
C GLY A 27 -38.09 10.11 -38.02
N LYS A 28 -38.98 9.12 -37.83
CA LYS A 28 -38.59 7.71 -37.69
C LYS A 28 -38.06 7.08 -38.98
N ARG A 29 -38.54 7.53 -40.16
CA ARG A 29 -38.17 6.98 -41.46
C ARG A 29 -36.89 7.57 -42.08
N ARG A 30 -36.36 8.67 -41.53
CA ARG A 30 -35.19 9.39 -42.08
C ARG A 30 -34.18 9.76 -40.98
N PRO A 31 -33.38 8.79 -40.48
CA PRO A 31 -32.56 8.96 -39.29
C PRO A 31 -31.49 10.05 -39.44
N LEU A 32 -30.82 10.16 -40.59
CA LEU A 32 -29.80 11.19 -40.83
C LEU A 32 -30.36 12.62 -40.79
N HIS A 33 -31.55 12.83 -41.37
CA HIS A 33 -32.22 14.13 -41.32
C HIS A 33 -32.74 14.47 -39.91
N ARG A 34 -33.11 13.45 -39.12
CA ARG A 34 -33.50 13.60 -37.71
C ARG A 34 -32.33 14.09 -36.85
N TYR A 35 -31.14 13.51 -37.00
CA TYR A 35 -29.95 13.96 -36.26
C TYR A 35 -29.55 15.38 -36.68
N GLY A 36 -29.62 15.71 -37.97
CA GLY A 36 -29.38 17.07 -38.45
C GLY A 36 -30.35 18.10 -37.86
N ALA A 37 -31.65 17.80 -37.85
CA ALA A 37 -32.67 18.70 -37.31
C ALA A 37 -32.58 18.87 -35.78
N LEU A 38 -32.26 17.80 -35.04
CA LEU A 38 -32.03 17.86 -33.59
C LEU A 38 -30.78 18.68 -33.25
N SER A 39 -29.70 18.53 -34.02
CA SER A 39 -28.48 19.32 -33.85
C SER A 39 -28.75 20.81 -34.07
N ILE A 40 -29.43 21.18 -35.16
CA ILE A 40 -29.77 22.59 -35.44
C ILE A 40 -30.65 23.18 -34.31
N SER A 41 -31.63 22.41 -33.83
CA SER A 41 -32.53 22.85 -32.76
C SER A 41 -31.80 23.05 -31.44
N ALA A 42 -30.85 22.18 -31.09
CA ALA A 42 -30.03 22.31 -29.89
C ALA A 42 -29.13 23.57 -29.95
N HIS A 43 -28.52 23.85 -31.09
CA HIS A 43 -27.67 25.04 -31.26
C HIS A 43 -28.47 26.35 -31.18
N LEU A 44 -29.70 26.37 -31.71
CA LEU A 44 -30.60 27.52 -31.58
C LEU A 44 -31.03 27.77 -30.13
N LEU A 45 -31.28 26.70 -29.35
CA LEU A 45 -31.57 26.82 -27.92
C LEU A 45 -30.36 27.33 -27.13
N LEU A 46 -29.15 26.87 -27.46
CA LEU A 46 -27.92 27.32 -26.82
C LEU A 46 -27.63 28.81 -27.10
N LEU A 47 -27.83 29.24 -28.35
CA LEU A 47 -27.72 30.65 -28.73
C LEU A 47 -28.74 31.53 -27.99
N ALA A 48 -29.96 31.03 -27.80
CA ALA A 48 -30.99 31.75 -27.04
C ALA A 48 -30.65 31.85 -25.54
N ALA A 49 -30.11 30.79 -24.95
CA ALA A 49 -29.65 30.79 -23.56
C ALA A 49 -28.47 31.76 -23.34
N MET A 50 -27.48 31.75 -24.24
CA MET A 50 -26.35 32.69 -24.17
C MET A 50 -26.78 34.15 -24.31
N ALA A 51 -27.76 34.43 -25.17
CA ALA A 51 -28.34 35.77 -25.30
C ALA A 51 -29.11 36.20 -24.04
N GLY A 52 -29.77 35.26 -23.34
CA GLY A 52 -30.45 35.50 -22.07
C GLY A 52 -29.51 35.86 -20.91
N ILE A 53 -28.31 35.26 -20.87
CA ILE A 53 -27.32 35.51 -19.81
C ILE A 53 -26.76 36.95 -19.86
N ARG A 54 -26.76 37.60 -21.04
CA ARG A 54 -26.30 38.99 -21.19
C ARG A 54 -27.33 40.05 -20.76
N LEU A 55 -28.52 39.67 -20.31
CA LEU A 55 -29.57 40.60 -19.84
C LEU A 55 -29.55 40.82 -18.32
N GLY A 56 -28.66 40.17 -17.58
CA GLY A 56 -28.34 40.55 -16.20
C GLY A 56 -27.56 41.88 -16.20
N GLY A 57 -28.28 43.00 -16.05
CA GLY A 57 -27.74 44.35 -16.11
C GLY A 57 -26.55 44.62 -15.17
N PRO A 58 -25.89 45.79 -15.31
CA PRO A 58 -24.67 46.11 -14.55
C PRO A 58 -24.90 46.08 -13.03
N PRO A 59 -23.85 45.83 -12.24
CA PRO A 59 -23.94 45.73 -10.79
C PRO A 59 -24.53 47.01 -10.17
N ARG A 60 -25.37 46.83 -9.15
CA ARG A 60 -26.02 47.94 -8.42
C ARG A 60 -24.97 48.86 -7.77
N PRO A 61 -25.11 50.19 -7.84
CA PRO A 61 -24.24 51.12 -7.11
C PRO A 61 -24.48 50.99 -5.60
N GLY A 62 -23.40 50.91 -4.79
CA GLY A 62 -23.48 50.83 -3.32
C GLY A 62 -22.50 49.86 -2.64
N ALA A 63 -21.56 49.26 -3.37
CA ALA A 63 -20.56 48.35 -2.81
C ALA A 63 -19.25 49.05 -2.38
N GLU A 64 -19.31 50.35 -2.04
CA GLU A 64 -18.12 51.15 -1.65
C GLU A 64 -18.04 51.44 -0.14
N ASP A 65 -19.04 51.03 0.67
CA ASP A 65 -19.09 51.33 2.11
C ASP A 65 -18.72 50.13 3.03
N ALA A 66 -18.04 49.10 2.51
CA ALA A 66 -17.52 48.02 3.37
C ALA A 66 -16.23 48.48 4.09
N PRO A 67 -16.10 48.31 5.42
CA PRO A 67 -14.95 48.81 6.16
C PRO A 67 -13.65 48.13 5.73
N LEU A 68 -12.62 48.94 5.46
CA LEU A 68 -11.28 48.51 5.08
C LEU A 68 -10.62 47.68 6.21
N GLN A 69 -10.52 46.37 6.03
CA GLN A 69 -9.68 45.52 6.88
C GLN A 69 -8.20 45.73 6.50
N LYS A 70 -7.44 46.43 7.35
CA LYS A 70 -5.98 46.49 7.26
C LYS A 70 -5.37 45.18 7.73
N VAL A 71 -4.98 44.32 6.80
CA VAL A 71 -4.15 43.15 7.09
C VAL A 71 -2.69 43.59 7.13
N ARG A 72 -2.06 43.49 8.31
CA ARG A 72 -0.61 43.70 8.48
C ARG A 72 0.10 42.36 8.30
N ILE A 73 0.75 42.16 7.16
CA ILE A 73 1.62 41.00 6.93
C ILE A 73 2.95 41.26 7.63
N VAL A 74 3.26 40.48 8.67
CA VAL A 74 4.57 40.49 9.32
C VAL A 74 5.34 39.26 8.81
N LEU A 75 6.30 39.50 7.92
CA LEU A 75 7.29 38.49 7.53
C LEU A 75 8.30 38.36 8.67
N ARG A 76 8.27 37.23 9.39
CA ARG A 76 9.36 36.86 10.31
C ARG A 76 10.44 36.14 9.51
N THR A 77 11.52 36.84 9.19
CA THR A 77 12.81 36.24 8.83
C THR A 77 13.45 35.70 10.10
N THR A 78 13.72 34.40 10.15
CA THR A 78 14.47 33.77 11.22
C THR A 78 15.96 34.05 11.03
N GLU A 79 16.52 34.93 11.85
CA GLU A 79 17.96 35.03 12.09
C GLU A 79 18.27 34.38 13.46
N ALA A 80 19.43 33.73 13.57
CA ALA A 80 19.84 32.94 14.73
C ALA A 80 20.10 33.81 15.99
N PRO A 81 19.90 33.30 17.21
CA PRO A 81 19.93 34.13 18.41
C PRO A 81 21.36 34.47 18.87
N ASP A 82 21.57 35.77 19.14
CA ASP A 82 22.75 36.35 19.81
C ASP A 82 22.60 36.19 21.34
N PRO A 83 23.56 35.60 22.07
CA PRO A 83 23.38 35.19 23.45
C PRO A 83 23.67 36.32 24.44
N LYS A 84 22.99 37.48 24.36
CA LYS A 84 23.01 38.50 25.43
C LYS A 84 21.77 39.39 25.42
N ALA A 85 20.65 38.89 25.93
CA ALA A 85 19.60 39.72 26.53
C ALA A 85 18.57 38.82 27.21
N ASP A 86 18.67 38.69 28.54
CA ASP A 86 17.55 38.59 29.48
C ASP A 86 18.13 38.32 30.88
N ALA A 87 18.66 39.38 31.49
CA ALA A 87 18.83 39.45 32.93
C ALA A 87 17.72 40.36 33.45
N VAL A 88 16.76 39.79 34.17
CA VAL A 88 15.75 40.54 34.93
C VAL A 88 16.08 40.38 36.41
N GLU A 89 16.40 41.49 37.06
CA GLU A 89 16.61 41.60 38.50
C GLU A 89 15.31 41.37 39.28
N PRO A 90 15.37 40.79 40.50
CA PRO A 90 14.20 40.53 41.32
C PRO A 90 13.78 41.77 42.13
N VAL A 91 12.48 42.02 42.20
CA VAL A 91 11.85 43.05 43.03
C VAL A 91 11.72 42.57 44.48
N ALA A 92 12.13 43.43 45.41
CA ALA A 92 12.13 43.23 46.85
C ALA A 92 10.74 43.39 47.50
N ALA A 93 10.53 42.67 48.61
CA ALA A 93 9.58 43.02 49.67
C ALA A 93 10.27 42.81 51.04
N GLU A 94 10.24 43.84 51.88
CA GLU A 94 10.74 43.92 53.28
C GLU A 94 9.57 43.73 54.30
N PRO A 95 9.75 43.78 55.65
CA PRO A 95 10.58 42.93 56.54
C PRO A 95 9.93 42.58 57.94
N VAL A 96 10.64 41.77 58.77
CA VAL A 96 10.64 41.65 60.28
C VAL A 96 9.42 40.97 60.97
N ALA A 97 9.49 40.20 62.06
CA ALA A 97 10.46 39.32 62.76
C ALA A 97 9.69 38.62 63.92
N ASP A 98 10.18 37.47 64.41
CA ASP A 98 10.51 37.17 65.82
C ASP A 98 10.32 35.69 66.26
N ALA A 99 11.29 35.29 67.10
CA ALA A 99 11.30 34.24 68.14
C ALA A 99 11.74 32.79 67.80
N GLU A 100 12.99 32.49 68.20
CA GLU A 100 13.50 31.21 68.74
C GLU A 100 12.94 30.91 70.16
N PRO A 101 13.30 29.79 70.87
CA PRO A 101 13.45 28.37 70.48
C PRO A 101 12.81 27.39 71.52
N THR A 102 12.76 26.08 71.25
CA THR A 102 13.37 25.00 72.10
C THR A 102 12.99 23.55 71.72
N ALA A 103 14.04 22.70 71.75
CA ALA A 103 14.12 21.28 72.16
C ALA A 103 13.83 20.12 71.17
N SER A 104 14.95 19.57 70.64
CA SER A 104 15.46 18.17 70.75
C SER A 104 14.57 16.98 70.30
N LYS A 105 15.03 15.91 69.64
CA LYS A 105 16.34 15.41 69.17
C LYS A 105 16.09 14.15 68.30
N GLU A 106 17.18 13.69 67.65
CA GLU A 106 17.50 12.31 67.21
C GLU A 106 17.22 11.93 65.72
N THR A 107 18.17 12.15 64.78
CA THR A 107 19.27 11.26 64.25
C THR A 107 18.80 9.93 63.63
N ALA A 108 19.32 9.41 62.50
CA ALA A 108 20.42 9.77 61.60
C ALA A 108 20.26 9.05 60.22
N GLU A 109 21.05 9.52 59.27
CA GLU A 109 21.11 9.26 57.82
C GLU A 109 21.67 7.88 57.36
N VAL A 110 21.19 7.42 56.18
CA VAL A 110 21.88 7.05 54.88
C VAL A 110 23.37 6.58 55.00
N PRO A 111 23.97 5.66 54.17
CA PRO A 111 23.84 5.64 52.70
C PRO A 111 24.21 4.38 51.83
N SER A 112 23.88 4.50 50.53
CA SER A 112 24.59 4.20 49.26
C SER A 112 25.83 3.26 49.19
N VAL A 113 25.96 2.48 48.08
CA VAL A 113 27.09 2.48 47.07
C VAL A 113 27.28 1.12 46.33
N VAL A 114 27.06 1.13 44.99
CA VAL A 114 27.88 0.72 43.80
C VAL A 114 29.01 -0.35 43.85
N VAL A 115 28.85 -1.41 43.02
CA VAL A 115 29.77 -2.14 42.03
C VAL A 115 30.85 -3.20 42.42
N ALA A 116 30.79 -4.35 41.70
CA ALA A 116 31.85 -5.15 40.99
C ALA A 116 31.89 -6.68 41.29
N GLU A 117 31.96 -7.52 40.23
CA GLU A 117 32.21 -8.99 40.23
C GLU A 117 33.71 -9.36 40.45
N PRO A 118 34.09 -10.62 40.82
CA PRO A 118 34.27 -11.74 39.86
C PRO A 118 33.97 -13.19 40.39
N SER A 119 33.89 -14.16 39.46
CA SER A 119 33.87 -15.66 39.66
C SER A 119 35.30 -16.23 39.94
N PRO A 120 35.60 -17.54 40.21
CA PRO A 120 34.80 -18.80 40.20
C PRO A 120 35.11 -19.84 41.32
N ALA A 121 34.36 -20.97 41.39
CA ALA A 121 34.83 -22.37 41.67
C ALA A 121 33.74 -23.34 42.24
N LYS A 122 33.78 -24.62 41.80
CA LYS A 122 32.99 -25.80 42.26
C LYS A 122 33.39 -26.31 43.66
N PRO A 123 32.52 -27.09 44.36
CA PRO A 123 32.83 -28.52 44.58
C PRO A 123 31.63 -29.51 44.51
N GLN A 124 31.96 -30.80 44.66
CA GLN A 124 31.29 -32.07 44.29
C GLN A 124 30.22 -32.67 45.27
N ALA A 125 29.32 -33.47 44.67
CA ALA A 125 28.79 -34.84 44.95
C ALA A 125 28.40 -35.39 46.35
N ALA A 126 27.19 -36.01 46.38
CA ALA A 126 26.71 -37.25 47.06
C ALA A 126 25.16 -37.14 47.23
N ASP A 127 24.25 -38.11 47.13
CA ASP A 127 24.22 -39.57 47.02
C ASP A 127 22.83 -40.01 46.46
N ALA A 128 22.73 -41.24 45.93
CA ALA A 128 21.52 -41.85 45.34
C ALA A 128 20.48 -42.36 46.39
N PRO A 129 19.29 -42.88 45.95
CA PRO A 129 19.19 -44.34 45.90
C PRO A 129 18.31 -44.98 44.79
N SER A 130 18.78 -46.18 44.40
CA SER A 130 18.09 -47.44 44.11
C SER A 130 17.32 -47.71 42.79
N GLU A 131 17.90 -48.69 42.10
CA GLU A 131 17.55 -49.53 40.96
C GLU A 131 16.18 -50.25 40.99
N GLN A 132 15.64 -50.51 39.80
CA GLN A 132 15.01 -51.78 39.45
C GLN A 132 15.52 -52.28 38.09
N LYS A 133 15.88 -53.56 38.08
CA LYS A 133 16.72 -54.30 37.13
C LYS A 133 15.89 -55.01 36.06
N ALA A 134 16.33 -54.96 34.79
CA ALA A 134 15.90 -55.86 33.71
C ALA A 134 17.10 -56.21 32.81
N GLU A 135 17.23 -57.49 32.45
CA GLU A 135 18.16 -58.06 31.47
C GLU A 135 17.52 -59.35 30.89
N PRO A 136 17.92 -59.90 29.72
CA PRO A 136 18.70 -59.31 28.61
C PRO A 136 18.13 -59.63 27.19
N GLN A 137 18.72 -58.99 26.16
CA GLN A 137 18.53 -59.21 24.71
C GLN A 137 19.27 -60.46 24.17
N PRO A 138 19.14 -60.78 22.85
CA PRO A 138 20.25 -60.49 21.91
C PRO A 138 19.76 -59.80 20.60
N GLU A 139 20.41 -58.75 20.04
CA GLU A 139 21.70 -58.70 19.29
C GLU A 139 21.45 -58.85 17.76
N LEU A 140 21.97 -58.11 16.76
CA LEU A 140 22.76 -56.88 16.54
C LEU A 140 22.65 -56.54 15.03
N ALA A 141 22.88 -55.27 14.65
CA ALA A 141 23.88 -54.90 13.63
C ALA A 141 23.95 -53.36 13.49
N GLU A 142 25.10 -52.81 13.89
CA GLU A 142 25.52 -51.41 13.73
C GLU A 142 25.96 -51.10 12.29
N VAL A 143 25.76 -49.86 11.84
CA VAL A 143 26.68 -49.20 10.89
C VAL A 143 26.81 -47.71 11.23
N ASP A 144 27.99 -47.40 11.74
CA ASP A 144 28.90 -46.25 11.59
C ASP A 144 28.43 -44.84 11.18
N SER A 145 29.05 -43.85 11.83
CA SER A 145 28.86 -42.41 11.66
C SER A 145 29.81 -41.83 10.60
N MET A 146 29.31 -40.90 9.78
CA MET A 146 30.16 -39.95 9.05
C MET A 146 29.54 -38.55 9.04
N ALA A 147 30.37 -37.55 9.31
CA ALA A 147 30.07 -36.12 9.30
C ALA A 147 29.61 -35.62 7.92
N PRO A 148 28.80 -34.54 7.85
CA PRO A 148 28.29 -34.01 6.58
C PRO A 148 29.38 -33.21 5.81
N PRO A 149 29.46 -33.33 4.48
CA PRO A 149 30.35 -32.50 3.67
C PRO A 149 29.75 -31.12 3.38
N GLU A 150 30.62 -30.12 3.26
CA GLU A 150 30.35 -28.80 2.70
C GLU A 150 29.85 -28.91 1.25
N VAL A 151 28.80 -28.15 0.89
CA VAL A 151 28.23 -28.14 -0.46
C VAL A 151 28.23 -26.73 -1.03
N GLU A 152 29.07 -26.52 -2.05
CA GLU A 152 29.09 -25.37 -2.96
C GLU A 152 27.87 -25.37 -3.92
N PRO A 153 27.44 -24.20 -4.44
CA PRO A 153 26.14 -24.04 -5.08
C PRO A 153 26.13 -24.54 -6.53
N TRP A 154 25.20 -25.42 -6.86
CA TRP A 154 25.03 -25.95 -8.21
C TRP A 154 24.15 -25.03 -9.07
N ALA A 155 24.65 -24.79 -10.28
CA ALA A 155 23.99 -24.09 -11.36
C ALA A 155 22.92 -24.97 -12.01
N LEU A 156 21.80 -24.35 -12.39
CA LEU A 156 20.71 -24.98 -13.14
C LEU A 156 21.20 -25.37 -14.54
N GLN A 157 21.29 -26.67 -14.81
CA GLN A 157 21.31 -27.19 -16.18
C GLN A 157 19.87 -27.30 -16.68
N ALA A 158 19.59 -26.63 -17.79
CA ALA A 158 18.39 -26.84 -18.59
C ALA A 158 18.49 -28.21 -19.27
N GLU A 159 17.46 -29.03 -19.12
CA GLU A 159 17.29 -30.22 -19.95
C GLU A 159 16.79 -29.77 -21.33
N GLU A 160 17.70 -29.75 -22.30
CA GLU A 160 17.37 -29.75 -23.73
C GLU A 160 17.03 -31.18 -24.15
N GLU A 161 15.93 -31.29 -24.89
CA GLU A 161 15.42 -32.53 -25.46
C GLU A 161 16.30 -32.99 -26.64
N ASN A 162 16.46 -34.31 -26.70
CA ASN A 162 17.48 -35.06 -27.42
C ASN A 162 17.36 -34.99 -28.96
N ALA A 163 18.44 -34.64 -29.65
CA ALA A 163 18.68 -35.01 -31.05
C ALA A 163 20.20 -35.09 -31.33
N GLU A 164 20.72 -36.31 -31.44
CA GLU A 164 22.11 -36.59 -31.84
C GLU A 164 22.34 -36.46 -33.36
N PRO A 165 23.61 -36.34 -33.82
CA PRO A 165 24.03 -35.31 -34.74
C PRO A 165 24.30 -35.81 -36.16
N THR A 166 24.35 -34.89 -37.13
CA THR A 166 25.11 -35.12 -38.36
C THR A 166 26.01 -33.91 -38.61
N GLN A 167 27.31 -34.18 -38.66
CA GLN A 167 28.36 -33.20 -38.96
C GLN A 167 28.31 -32.78 -40.43
N GLU A 168 28.42 -31.49 -40.70
CA GLU A 168 29.29 -30.92 -41.75
C GLU A 168 29.36 -29.39 -41.61
N SER A 169 30.53 -28.83 -41.89
CA SER A 169 30.86 -27.40 -41.87
C SER A 169 31.42 -27.03 -43.25
N PRO A 170 31.68 -25.74 -43.58
CA PRO A 170 30.72 -24.72 -43.98
C PRO A 170 31.02 -24.24 -45.42
N GLN A 171 30.01 -23.87 -46.22
CA GLN A 171 30.27 -23.08 -47.44
C GLN A 171 29.20 -22.00 -47.68
N GLU A 172 29.72 -20.82 -48.01
CA GLU A 172 29.04 -19.63 -48.50
C GLU A 172 28.07 -19.92 -49.64
N SER A 173 26.97 -19.15 -49.71
CA SER A 173 26.58 -18.35 -50.89
C SER A 173 25.11 -17.94 -50.88
N ALA A 174 24.90 -16.68 -51.29
CA ALA A 174 23.74 -16.13 -51.98
C ALA A 174 22.41 -15.89 -51.24
N THR A 175 22.14 -14.59 -51.15
CA THR A 175 20.83 -13.92 -51.11
C THR A 175 19.72 -14.59 -51.93
N ARG A 176 18.54 -14.71 -51.30
CA ARG A 176 17.25 -14.62 -52.00
C ARG A 176 16.11 -14.24 -51.05
N GLU A 177 15.48 -13.12 -51.36
CA GLU A 177 14.20 -12.68 -50.79
C GLU A 177 13.11 -13.70 -51.08
N VAL A 178 12.31 -14.04 -50.07
CA VAL A 178 10.98 -14.62 -50.27
C VAL A 178 10.01 -13.94 -49.29
N GLU A 179 9.16 -13.12 -49.90
CA GLU A 179 7.95 -12.53 -49.37
C GLU A 179 6.98 -13.64 -48.93
N SER A 180 6.45 -13.58 -47.71
CA SER A 180 5.32 -14.45 -47.31
C SER A 180 4.26 -13.62 -46.57
N GLN A 181 3.07 -13.63 -47.17
CA GLN A 181 1.88 -12.94 -46.72
C GLN A 181 1.29 -13.62 -45.49
N VAL A 182 0.94 -12.84 -44.47
CA VAL A 182 0.17 -13.28 -43.31
C VAL A 182 -1.28 -12.93 -43.55
N GLU A 183 -2.12 -13.96 -43.69
CA GLU A 183 -3.58 -13.84 -43.73
C GLU A 183 -4.09 -13.76 -42.28
N SER A 184 -4.68 -12.62 -41.90
CA SER A 184 -5.19 -12.34 -40.56
C SER A 184 -6.68 -12.69 -40.45
N ALA A 185 -7.03 -13.53 -39.47
CA ALA A 185 -8.40 -13.70 -39.01
C ALA A 185 -8.74 -12.60 -37.97
N PRO A 186 -9.94 -11.99 -37.99
CA PRO A 186 -10.27 -10.86 -37.11
C PRO A 186 -10.70 -11.30 -35.70
N GLU A 187 -10.21 -10.60 -34.68
CA GLU A 187 -10.69 -10.66 -33.29
C GLU A 187 -12.08 -10.02 -33.14
N PRO A 188 -12.94 -10.51 -32.23
CA PRO A 188 -14.26 -9.94 -32.00
C PRO A 188 -14.18 -8.62 -31.22
N LEU A 189 -14.70 -7.55 -31.83
CA LEU A 189 -14.89 -6.24 -31.22
C LEU A 189 -15.94 -6.32 -30.09
N LEU A 190 -15.51 -6.10 -28.84
CA LEU A 190 -16.40 -5.82 -27.72
C LEU A 190 -16.87 -4.35 -27.80
N GLU A 191 -18.17 -4.12 -27.62
CA GLU A 191 -18.77 -2.79 -27.67
C GLU A 191 -18.31 -1.90 -26.48
N PRO A 192 -18.11 -0.58 -26.68
CA PRO A 192 -17.65 0.30 -25.62
C PRO A 192 -18.74 0.54 -24.56
N ILE A 193 -18.39 0.32 -23.29
CA ILE A 193 -19.19 0.75 -22.14
C ILE A 193 -19.10 2.29 -22.03
N PRO A 194 -20.22 3.02 -21.83
CA PRO A 194 -20.20 4.48 -21.68
C PRO A 194 -19.40 4.90 -20.44
N GLN A 195 -18.46 5.84 -20.64
CA GLN A 195 -17.59 6.36 -19.59
C GLN A 195 -18.40 7.08 -18.50
N PRO A 196 -18.17 6.80 -17.21
CA PRO A 196 -18.59 7.72 -16.16
C PRO A 196 -17.75 8.99 -16.26
N GLU A 197 -18.40 10.15 -16.24
CA GLU A 197 -17.75 11.45 -16.22
C GLU A 197 -16.97 11.58 -14.90
N LEU A 198 -15.65 11.38 -14.94
CA LEU A 198 -14.78 11.45 -13.76
C LEU A 198 -14.76 12.91 -13.26
N THR A 199 -15.45 13.18 -12.15
CA THR A 199 -15.39 14.50 -11.52
C THR A 199 -14.01 14.73 -10.92
N PRO A 200 -13.34 15.87 -11.20
CA PRO A 200 -12.06 16.21 -10.56
C PRO A 200 -12.21 16.17 -9.04
N VAL A 201 -11.18 15.69 -8.30
CA VAL A 201 -11.18 15.69 -6.83
C VAL A 201 -11.29 17.15 -6.34
N PRO A 202 -12.45 17.61 -5.83
CA PRO A 202 -12.65 19.00 -5.47
C PRO A 202 -11.93 19.36 -4.18
N ARG A 203 -11.35 20.56 -4.12
CA ARG A 203 -11.05 21.23 -2.85
C ARG A 203 -12.38 21.48 -2.11
N PRO A 204 -12.51 21.11 -0.82
CA PRO A 204 -13.79 21.22 -0.13
C PRO A 204 -14.25 22.68 -0.09
N SER A 205 -15.43 22.94 -0.65
CA SER A 205 -16.26 24.05 -0.19
C SER A 205 -16.82 23.62 1.17
N SER A 206 -16.73 24.50 2.15
CA SER A 206 -17.16 24.27 3.53
C SER A 206 -18.54 23.60 3.59
N LEU A 207 -18.65 22.53 4.38
CA LEU A 207 -19.85 21.79 4.79
C LEU A 207 -20.22 20.58 3.91
N VAL A 208 -19.57 19.45 4.19
CA VAL A 208 -20.19 18.13 4.03
C VAL A 208 -20.49 17.59 5.43
N PRO A 209 -21.76 17.31 5.79
CA PRO A 209 -22.07 16.66 7.06
C PRO A 209 -21.56 15.21 7.03
N SER A 210 -20.64 14.88 7.92
CA SER A 210 -20.18 13.50 8.13
C SER A 210 -21.28 12.71 8.84
N SER A 211 -21.87 11.71 8.18
CA SER A 211 -22.79 10.76 8.81
C SER A 211 -22.29 9.30 8.73
N LEU A 212 -20.99 9.10 8.55
CA LEU A 212 -20.37 7.78 8.71
C LEU A 212 -19.71 7.72 10.08
N ALA A 213 -19.98 6.65 10.83
CA ALA A 213 -19.23 6.33 12.04
C ALA A 213 -17.72 6.38 11.71
N PRO A 214 -16.86 6.92 12.60
CA PRO A 214 -15.43 7.04 12.30
C PRO A 214 -14.89 5.66 11.93
N SER A 215 -14.38 5.50 10.70
CA SER A 215 -13.73 4.26 10.29
C SER A 215 -12.45 4.09 11.11
N ALA A 216 -11.96 2.85 11.27
CA ALA A 216 -10.68 2.52 11.92
C ALA A 216 -9.48 3.34 11.41
N TYR A 217 -9.65 3.98 10.24
CA TYR A 217 -8.66 4.80 9.60
C TYR A 217 -8.65 6.27 10.03
N ALA A 218 -9.78 6.83 10.48
CA ALA A 218 -9.86 8.22 10.90
C ALA A 218 -9.12 8.51 12.22
N GLN A 219 -8.84 7.47 13.01
CA GLN A 219 -8.20 7.56 14.33
C GLN A 219 -6.68 7.27 14.32
N ARG A 220 -6.05 7.09 13.14
CA ARG A 220 -4.63 6.65 13.02
C ARG A 220 -3.63 7.49 13.82
N GLY A 221 -3.76 8.83 13.82
CA GLY A 221 -2.88 9.72 14.59
C GLY A 221 -3.06 9.62 16.11
N GLU A 222 -4.28 9.29 16.58
CA GLU A 222 -4.52 9.02 18.00
C GLU A 222 -4.04 7.62 18.39
N LEU A 223 -4.26 6.62 17.53
CA LEU A 223 -3.79 5.24 17.72
C LEU A 223 -2.26 5.19 17.81
N ALA A 224 -1.55 5.91 16.94
CA ALA A 224 -0.10 6.03 16.98
C ALA A 224 0.39 6.56 18.34
N LYS A 225 -0.21 7.64 18.83
CA LYS A 225 0.11 8.22 20.16
C LYS A 225 -0.20 7.25 21.29
N ARG A 226 -1.38 6.61 21.27
CA ARG A 226 -1.80 5.64 22.30
C ARG A 226 -0.85 4.44 22.36
N ARG A 227 -0.48 3.88 21.21
CA ARG A 227 0.42 2.72 21.13
C ARG A 227 1.85 3.07 21.55
N LEU A 228 2.33 4.28 21.22
CA LEU A 228 3.60 4.78 21.75
C LEU A 228 3.57 4.87 23.28
N SER A 229 2.52 5.46 23.85
CA SER A 229 2.38 5.58 25.32
C SER A 229 2.23 4.24 26.02
N ALA A 230 1.77 3.20 25.33
CA ALA A 230 1.58 1.85 25.86
C ALA A 230 2.75 0.90 25.60
N ASP A 231 3.84 1.37 24.96
CA ASP A 231 4.98 0.54 24.53
C ASP A 231 4.55 -0.68 23.67
N GLN A 232 3.64 -0.41 22.73
CA GLN A 232 2.98 -1.42 21.91
C GLN A 232 3.39 -1.30 20.43
N GLY A 233 4.69 -1.43 20.18
CA GLY A 233 5.21 -1.70 18.84
C GLY A 233 5.83 -0.52 18.09
N GLY A 234 6.02 0.65 18.71
CA GLY A 234 6.74 1.76 18.09
C GLY A 234 7.50 2.62 19.08
N SER A 235 8.41 3.44 18.56
CA SER A 235 9.24 4.40 19.30
C SER A 235 9.04 5.82 18.75
N GLN A 236 9.44 6.85 19.50
CA GLN A 236 9.42 8.23 18.99
C GLN A 236 10.28 8.36 17.72
N GLU A 237 11.44 7.69 17.71
CA GLU A 237 12.32 7.60 16.53
C GLU A 237 11.58 7.01 15.31
N SER A 238 10.77 5.97 15.49
CA SER A 238 9.98 5.41 14.38
C SER A 238 8.91 6.37 13.86
N LEU A 239 8.27 7.16 14.73
CA LEU A 239 7.29 8.17 14.31
C LEU A 239 7.96 9.33 13.57
N ASP A 240 9.10 9.80 14.07
CA ASP A 240 9.89 10.85 13.44
C ASP A 240 10.40 10.39 12.07
N ALA A 241 10.82 9.13 11.95
CA ALA A 241 11.23 8.54 10.68
C ALA A 241 10.07 8.49 9.67
N VAL A 242 8.87 8.09 10.09
CA VAL A 242 7.66 8.11 9.22
C VAL A 242 7.34 9.54 8.80
N ALA A 243 7.37 10.51 9.71
CA ALA A 243 7.13 11.92 9.38
C ALA A 243 8.15 12.44 8.35
N ALA A 244 9.43 12.18 8.56
CA ALA A 244 10.49 12.57 7.63
C ALA A 244 10.33 11.92 6.24
N ALA A 245 9.83 10.68 6.19
CA ALA A 245 9.55 9.98 4.94
C ALA A 245 8.39 10.62 4.18
N VAL A 246 7.30 10.99 4.87
CA VAL A 246 6.16 11.71 4.30
C VAL A 246 6.61 13.07 3.75
N ASP A 247 7.40 13.82 4.53
CA ASP A 247 7.96 15.10 4.10
C ASP A 247 8.81 14.96 2.83
N TRP A 248 9.61 13.89 2.73
CA TRP A 248 10.38 13.59 1.54
C TRP A 248 9.48 13.22 0.36
N LEU A 249 8.49 12.34 0.56
CA LEU A 249 7.55 11.94 -0.49
C LEU A 249 6.80 13.16 -1.05
N ALA A 250 6.40 14.10 -0.18
CA ALA A 250 5.77 15.35 -0.60
C ALA A 250 6.67 16.21 -1.49
N ARG A 251 7.96 16.34 -1.15
CA ARG A 251 8.95 17.06 -1.98
C ARG A 251 9.31 16.32 -3.26
N ALA A 252 9.17 14.99 -3.27
CA ALA A 252 9.53 14.14 -4.39
C ALA A 252 8.46 14.11 -5.50
N GLN A 253 7.22 14.50 -5.19
CA GLN A 253 6.10 14.52 -6.12
C GLN A 253 6.36 15.47 -7.31
N ALA A 254 5.98 15.03 -8.52
CA ALA A 254 6.04 15.84 -9.72
C ALA A 254 4.84 16.80 -9.83
N PRO A 255 4.92 17.87 -10.65
CA PRO A 255 3.83 18.86 -10.79
C PRO A 255 2.48 18.29 -11.24
N ASN A 256 2.49 17.18 -12.01
CA ASN A 256 1.29 16.47 -12.46
C ASN A 256 0.67 15.57 -11.36
N GLY A 257 1.25 15.51 -10.16
CA GLY A 257 0.77 14.70 -9.04
C GLY A 257 1.40 13.31 -8.92
N SER A 258 2.16 12.84 -9.92
CA SER A 258 2.77 11.51 -9.87
C SER A 258 4.09 11.49 -9.09
N TRP A 259 4.52 10.29 -8.73
CA TRP A 259 5.90 10.02 -8.35
C TRP A 259 6.64 9.40 -9.53
N ASP A 260 7.48 10.21 -10.17
CA ASP A 260 8.20 9.86 -11.41
C ASP A 260 9.16 8.69 -11.18
N SER A 261 9.00 7.63 -11.98
CA SER A 261 9.73 6.38 -11.79
C SER A 261 11.23 6.57 -12.10
N ARG A 262 11.55 7.05 -13.30
CA ARG A 262 12.92 7.21 -13.80
C ARG A 262 13.71 8.22 -12.98
N ARG A 263 13.10 9.36 -12.64
CA ARG A 263 13.71 10.42 -11.81
C ARG A 263 14.21 9.86 -10.49
N TRP A 264 13.47 8.92 -9.90
CA TRP A 264 13.80 8.32 -8.61
C TRP A 264 14.46 6.93 -8.73
N GLY A 265 15.01 6.61 -9.91
CA GLY A 265 15.88 5.45 -10.12
C GLY A 265 15.16 4.12 -10.26
N ALA A 266 13.87 4.13 -10.56
CA ALA A 266 13.11 2.93 -10.92
C ALA A 266 13.46 2.45 -12.35
N GLY A 267 13.10 1.22 -12.69
CA GLY A 267 13.37 0.63 -14.02
C GLY A 267 14.83 0.23 -14.28
N ARG A 268 15.68 0.18 -13.25
CA ARG A 268 17.04 -0.36 -13.36
C ARG A 268 16.99 -1.88 -13.22
N GLU A 269 17.31 -2.57 -14.31
CA GLU A 269 17.44 -4.02 -14.32
C GLU A 269 18.61 -4.47 -13.42
N THR A 270 18.34 -5.43 -12.53
CA THR A 270 19.31 -5.94 -11.55
C THR A 270 19.43 -7.47 -11.58
N PHE A 271 18.76 -8.14 -12.52
CA PHE A 271 18.70 -9.59 -12.65
C PHE A 271 18.35 -10.29 -11.33
N THR A 272 17.50 -9.64 -10.52
CA THR A 272 17.11 -10.13 -9.20
C THR A 272 16.54 -11.55 -9.33
N LEU A 273 17.06 -12.50 -8.53
CA LEU A 273 16.73 -13.93 -8.65
C LEU A 273 17.05 -14.54 -10.03
N GLY A 274 18.10 -14.04 -10.71
CA GLY A 274 18.57 -14.59 -11.99
C GLY A 274 17.63 -14.33 -13.17
N GLN A 275 16.68 -13.41 -13.05
CA GLN A 275 15.67 -13.14 -14.08
C GLN A 275 15.78 -11.72 -14.62
N ASP A 276 15.84 -11.60 -15.95
CA ASP A 276 15.68 -10.34 -16.67
C ASP A 276 14.20 -9.96 -16.74
N ARG A 277 13.84 -8.84 -16.13
CA ARG A 277 12.47 -8.30 -16.11
C ARG A 277 12.31 -7.11 -17.04
N LYS A 278 13.22 -6.96 -18.02
CA LYS A 278 13.11 -5.98 -19.09
C LYS A 278 12.86 -4.58 -18.55
N ARG A 279 13.63 -4.18 -17.53
CA ARG A 279 13.53 -2.85 -16.89
C ARG A 279 12.14 -2.60 -16.28
N ALA A 280 11.54 -3.63 -15.70
CA ALA A 280 10.30 -3.50 -14.94
C ALA A 280 10.38 -2.30 -13.97
N GLY A 281 9.34 -1.49 -13.95
CA GLY A 281 9.33 -0.27 -13.13
C GLY A 281 9.62 1.04 -13.87
N GLU A 282 10.14 0.98 -15.10
CA GLU A 282 10.41 2.19 -15.91
C GLU A 282 9.16 3.02 -16.29
N GLY A 283 7.97 2.40 -16.22
CA GLY A 283 6.67 3.05 -16.41
C GLY A 283 5.71 2.80 -15.25
N ALA A 284 6.24 2.57 -14.04
CA ALA A 284 5.45 2.19 -12.88
C ALA A 284 4.92 3.37 -12.05
N GLU A 285 4.75 4.55 -12.66
CA GLU A 285 4.33 5.77 -11.96
C GLU A 285 3.02 5.60 -11.18
N THR A 286 2.04 4.86 -11.71
CA THR A 286 0.77 4.62 -11.00
C THR A 286 0.99 3.78 -9.75
N GLY A 287 1.81 2.72 -9.83
CA GLY A 287 2.19 1.89 -8.68
C GLY A 287 2.97 2.67 -7.62
N LEU A 288 3.99 3.44 -8.04
CA LEU A 288 4.79 4.26 -7.13
C LEU A 288 3.97 5.37 -6.48
N SER A 289 3.04 5.98 -7.22
CA SER A 289 2.12 6.98 -6.69
C SER A 289 1.14 6.34 -5.69
N GLY A 290 0.64 5.13 -5.98
CA GLY A 290 -0.17 4.34 -5.05
C GLY A 290 0.57 4.07 -3.74
N LEU A 291 1.82 3.58 -3.80
CA LEU A 291 2.63 3.34 -2.59
C LEU A 291 2.91 4.62 -1.80
N ALA A 292 3.22 5.73 -2.48
CA ALA A 292 3.44 7.01 -1.81
C ALA A 292 2.17 7.48 -1.07
N LEU A 293 1.01 7.41 -1.73
CA LEU A 293 -0.28 7.76 -1.12
C LEU A 293 -0.65 6.84 0.04
N LEU A 294 -0.32 5.54 -0.04
CA LEU A 294 -0.53 4.59 1.04
C LEU A 294 0.34 4.92 2.26
N ALA A 295 1.61 5.29 2.09
CA ALA A 295 2.47 5.73 3.20
C ALA A 295 1.95 7.03 3.83
N MET A 296 1.65 8.04 3.01
CA MET A 296 1.10 9.31 3.48
C MET A 296 -0.25 9.12 4.21
N GLY A 297 -1.11 8.24 3.70
CA GLY A 297 -2.40 7.88 4.31
C GLY A 297 -2.23 7.10 5.61
N GLY A 298 -1.22 6.22 5.67
CA GLY A 298 -0.81 5.51 6.88
C GLY A 298 -0.46 6.47 8.01
N ALA A 299 0.31 7.51 7.72
CA ALA A 299 0.63 8.61 8.64
C ALA A 299 -0.55 9.54 8.99
N GLY A 300 -1.75 9.29 8.44
CA GLY A 300 -2.98 10.01 8.75
C GLY A 300 -3.26 11.23 7.86
N HIS A 301 -2.59 11.38 6.72
CA HIS A 301 -2.88 12.46 5.77
C HIS A 301 -3.99 12.07 4.78
N THR A 302 -4.79 13.06 4.36
CA THR A 302 -5.90 12.87 3.41
C THR A 302 -5.99 14.03 2.43
N HIS A 303 -6.78 13.89 1.37
CA HIS A 303 -7.11 14.99 0.45
C HIS A 303 -8.10 16.02 1.03
N LEU A 304 -8.68 15.77 2.22
CA LEU A 304 -9.65 16.67 2.82
C LEU A 304 -9.01 17.68 3.78
N ALA A 305 -7.94 17.30 4.50
CA ALA A 305 -7.34 18.13 5.53
C ALA A 305 -5.85 17.83 5.77
N GLY A 306 -5.18 18.74 6.49
CA GLY A 306 -3.79 18.60 6.91
C GLY A 306 -2.78 19.31 6.00
N PRO A 307 -1.50 19.35 6.41
CA PRO A 307 -0.45 20.09 5.71
C PRO A 307 -0.14 19.51 4.31
N TYR A 308 -0.35 18.20 4.12
CA TYR A 308 -0.11 17.50 2.87
C TYR A 308 -1.36 17.33 1.99
N ARG A 309 -2.46 18.02 2.31
CA ARG A 309 -3.74 17.92 1.58
C ARG A 309 -3.57 18.07 0.07
N ASP A 310 -2.87 19.12 -0.36
CA ASP A 310 -2.75 19.43 -1.79
C ASP A 310 -1.84 18.43 -2.53
N VAL A 311 -0.82 17.90 -1.85
CA VAL A 311 0.04 16.82 -2.38
C VAL A 311 -0.79 15.55 -2.56
N TYR A 312 -1.54 15.16 -1.53
CA TYR A 312 -2.39 13.97 -1.55
C TYR A 312 -3.47 14.08 -2.63
N THR A 313 -4.13 15.26 -2.73
CA THR A 313 -5.16 15.53 -3.74
C THR A 313 -4.63 15.36 -5.16
N ARG A 314 -3.45 15.92 -5.47
CA ARG A 314 -2.84 15.77 -6.80
C ARG A 314 -2.45 14.32 -7.09
N GLY A 315 -2.00 13.57 -6.09
CA GLY A 315 -1.68 12.16 -6.24
C GLY A 315 -2.92 11.32 -6.58
N LEU A 316 -4.03 11.53 -5.87
CA LEU A 316 -5.31 10.88 -6.20
C LEU A 316 -5.79 11.28 -7.59
N GLN A 317 -5.74 12.58 -7.92
CA GLN A 317 -6.15 13.05 -9.25
C GLN A 317 -5.32 12.40 -10.36
N TYR A 318 -4.01 12.26 -10.18
CA TYR A 318 -3.15 11.58 -11.14
C TYR A 318 -3.58 10.12 -11.38
N LEU A 319 -3.94 9.38 -10.32
CA LEU A 319 -4.43 8.00 -10.47
C LEU A 319 -5.76 7.95 -11.22
N LEU A 320 -6.69 8.86 -10.91
CA LEU A 320 -7.97 8.96 -11.62
C LEU A 320 -7.78 9.28 -13.10
N ASP A 321 -6.89 10.22 -13.43
CA ASP A 321 -6.58 10.62 -14.80
C ASP A 321 -5.92 9.48 -15.61
N LYS A 322 -5.29 8.52 -14.92
CA LYS A 322 -4.64 7.34 -15.52
C LYS A 322 -5.56 6.13 -15.62
N GLN A 323 -6.78 6.18 -15.09
CA GLN A 323 -7.71 5.07 -15.20
C GLN A 323 -8.19 4.91 -16.63
N GLU A 324 -8.01 3.71 -17.18
CA GLU A 324 -8.49 3.36 -18.51
C GLU A 324 -9.99 3.05 -18.51
N PRO A 325 -10.68 3.11 -19.67
CA PRO A 325 -12.08 2.68 -19.79
C PRO A 325 -12.34 1.24 -19.34
N SER A 326 -11.30 0.38 -19.36
CA SER A 326 -11.34 -0.99 -18.85
C SER A 326 -11.41 -1.08 -17.32
N GLY A 327 -11.19 0.03 -16.61
CA GLY A 327 -10.99 0.08 -15.16
C GLY A 327 -9.53 -0.07 -14.73
N SER A 328 -8.63 -0.46 -15.65
CA SER A 328 -7.21 -0.60 -15.37
C SER A 328 -6.58 0.70 -14.87
N LEU A 329 -5.71 0.58 -13.86
CA LEU A 329 -4.87 1.64 -13.29
C LEU A 329 -3.38 1.34 -13.54
N ALA A 330 -3.07 0.40 -14.42
CA ALA A 330 -1.68 0.03 -14.71
C ALA A 330 -0.92 1.18 -15.39
N GLY A 331 -1.61 2.09 -16.07
CA GLY A 331 -0.99 3.19 -16.81
C GLY A 331 0.05 2.67 -17.80
N ASP A 332 1.22 3.32 -17.82
CA ASP A 332 2.31 3.01 -18.74
C ASP A 332 3.19 1.82 -18.29
N ALA A 333 2.74 1.05 -17.28
CA ALA A 333 3.52 -0.03 -16.70
C ALA A 333 3.85 -1.15 -17.70
N THR A 334 5.10 -1.60 -17.67
CA THR A 334 5.55 -2.76 -18.47
C THR A 334 5.00 -4.07 -17.90
N LEU A 335 5.03 -5.12 -18.71
CA LEU A 335 4.39 -6.42 -18.44
C LEU A 335 4.51 -6.91 -16.99
N TYR A 336 5.74 -7.00 -16.46
CA TYR A 336 6.01 -7.51 -15.12
C TYR A 336 5.50 -6.61 -13.99
N ALA A 337 5.24 -5.32 -14.27
CA ALA A 337 4.81 -4.33 -13.31
C ALA A 337 3.30 -4.03 -13.37
N LYS A 338 2.58 -4.42 -14.43
CA LYS A 338 1.18 -4.03 -14.67
C LYS A 338 0.25 -4.33 -13.49
N THR A 339 0.22 -5.58 -13.05
CA THR A 339 -0.67 -6.02 -11.96
C THR A 339 -0.29 -5.39 -10.62
N TYR A 340 1.01 -5.23 -10.34
CA TYR A 340 1.46 -4.49 -9.16
C TYR A 340 0.96 -3.05 -9.19
N CYS A 341 1.19 -2.34 -10.30
CA CYS A 341 0.86 -0.93 -10.43
C CYS A 341 -0.64 -0.71 -10.30
N HIS A 342 -1.43 -1.52 -10.99
CA HIS A 342 -2.87 -1.48 -10.87
C HIS A 342 -3.33 -1.77 -9.43
N SER A 343 -2.88 -2.86 -8.82
CA SER A 343 -3.35 -3.26 -7.49
C SER A 343 -2.95 -2.26 -6.40
N MET A 344 -1.73 -1.72 -6.45
CA MET A 344 -1.27 -0.68 -5.51
C MET A 344 -2.06 0.63 -5.68
N ALA A 345 -2.37 1.03 -6.92
CA ALA A 345 -3.20 2.20 -7.19
C ALA A 345 -4.65 1.99 -6.73
N THR A 346 -5.24 0.82 -7.00
CA THR A 346 -6.58 0.43 -6.52
C THR A 346 -6.63 0.46 -4.99
N PHE A 347 -5.61 -0.10 -4.32
CA PHE A 347 -5.50 -0.05 -2.86
C PHE A 347 -5.46 1.39 -2.35
N ALA A 348 -4.65 2.27 -2.96
CA ALA A 348 -4.58 3.67 -2.55
C ALA A 348 -5.92 4.40 -2.69
N LEU A 349 -6.63 4.23 -3.82
CA LEU A 349 -7.95 4.85 -4.03
C LEU A 349 -9.00 4.31 -3.05
N ALA A 350 -9.03 2.98 -2.86
CA ALA A 350 -9.97 2.33 -1.96
C ALA A 350 -9.73 2.72 -0.49
N GLU A 351 -8.47 2.76 -0.05
CA GLU A 351 -8.12 3.21 1.30
C GLU A 351 -8.50 4.68 1.47
N ALA A 352 -8.15 5.57 0.53
CA ALA A 352 -8.51 6.98 0.60
C ALA A 352 -10.04 7.18 0.72
N MET A 353 -10.83 6.42 -0.05
CA MET A 353 -12.28 6.41 0.04
C MET A 353 -12.78 5.94 1.42
N ALA A 354 -12.25 4.82 1.94
CA ALA A 354 -12.64 4.29 3.25
C ALA A 354 -12.25 5.21 4.42
N VAL A 355 -11.12 5.91 4.34
CA VAL A 355 -10.66 6.85 5.37
C VAL A 355 -11.50 8.12 5.36
N SER A 356 -11.75 8.67 4.18
CA SER A 356 -12.38 9.99 4.02
C SER A 356 -13.90 9.95 3.99
N GLY A 357 -14.51 8.81 3.64
CA GLY A 357 -15.93 8.72 3.30
C GLY A 357 -16.29 9.47 2.01
N ASP A 358 -15.30 9.81 1.18
CA ASP A 358 -15.51 10.59 -0.04
C ASP A 358 -16.02 9.71 -1.18
N GLU A 359 -17.35 9.65 -1.29
CA GLU A 359 -18.09 8.87 -2.29
C GLU A 359 -17.77 9.25 -3.76
N ARG A 360 -17.11 10.39 -3.99
CA ARG A 360 -16.66 10.77 -5.35
C ARG A 360 -15.59 9.83 -5.89
N LEU A 361 -14.87 9.10 -5.03
CA LEU A 361 -13.88 8.09 -5.43
C LEU A 361 -14.53 6.75 -5.83
N ARG A 362 -15.79 6.51 -5.44
CA ARG A 362 -16.47 5.22 -5.66
C ARG A 362 -16.45 4.73 -7.10
N PRO A 363 -16.80 5.53 -8.13
CA PRO A 363 -16.84 5.04 -9.50
C PRO A 363 -15.48 4.49 -9.97
N ALA A 364 -14.39 5.15 -9.56
CA ALA A 364 -13.05 4.72 -9.91
C ALA A 364 -12.64 3.44 -9.16
N VAL A 365 -12.99 3.32 -7.87
CA VAL A 365 -12.72 2.11 -7.09
C VAL A 365 -13.51 0.93 -7.63
N GLU A 366 -14.79 1.10 -7.96
CA GLU A 366 -15.64 0.06 -8.55
C GLU A 366 -15.08 -0.44 -9.88
N ALA A 367 -14.75 0.47 -10.81
CA ALA A 367 -14.16 0.09 -12.10
C ALA A 367 -12.82 -0.63 -11.94
N ALA A 368 -11.98 -0.22 -10.98
CA ALA A 368 -10.71 -0.87 -10.71
C ALA A 368 -10.87 -2.27 -10.10
N VAL A 369 -11.84 -2.44 -9.20
CA VAL A 369 -12.21 -3.75 -8.64
C VAL A 369 -12.77 -4.67 -9.72
N ASP A 370 -13.65 -4.16 -10.59
CA ASP A 370 -14.21 -4.92 -11.70
C ASP A 370 -13.12 -5.43 -12.66
N TYR A 371 -12.07 -4.63 -12.89
CA TYR A 371 -10.90 -5.07 -13.63
C TYR A 371 -10.18 -6.24 -12.94
N LEU A 372 -9.92 -6.17 -11.63
CA LEU A 372 -9.30 -7.29 -10.88
C LEU A 372 -10.14 -8.55 -10.94
N VAL A 373 -11.46 -8.42 -10.73
CA VAL A 373 -12.42 -9.53 -10.81
C VAL A 373 -12.42 -10.14 -12.22
N GLY A 374 -12.46 -9.31 -13.26
CA GLY A 374 -12.49 -9.75 -14.65
C GLY A 374 -11.21 -10.44 -15.12
N THR A 375 -10.06 -10.09 -14.51
CA THR A 375 -8.74 -10.62 -14.88
C THR A 375 -8.27 -11.80 -14.05
N GLN A 376 -9.02 -12.18 -13.00
CA GLN A 376 -8.71 -13.36 -12.20
C GLN A 376 -8.72 -14.64 -13.06
N ASN A 377 -7.68 -15.46 -12.91
CA ASN A 377 -7.63 -16.74 -13.59
C ASN A 377 -8.74 -17.67 -13.05
N ARG A 378 -9.70 -18.05 -13.90
CA ARG A 378 -10.83 -18.91 -13.50
C ARG A 378 -10.41 -20.35 -13.16
N ALA A 379 -9.28 -20.82 -13.70
CA ALA A 379 -8.80 -22.18 -13.52
C ALA A 379 -8.11 -22.36 -12.16
N ASP A 380 -7.25 -21.44 -11.72
CA ASP A 380 -6.52 -21.56 -10.45
C ASP A 380 -6.90 -20.54 -9.37
N GLY A 381 -7.57 -19.45 -9.74
CA GLY A 381 -8.04 -18.39 -8.84
C GLY A 381 -7.00 -17.30 -8.55
N GLY A 382 -5.84 -17.31 -9.21
CA GLY A 382 -4.79 -16.32 -9.01
C GLY A 382 -4.69 -15.23 -10.08
N TRP A 383 -3.69 -14.37 -9.92
CA TRP A 383 -3.32 -13.31 -10.87
C TRP A 383 -1.83 -13.41 -11.18
N ARG A 384 -1.46 -12.93 -12.37
CA ARG A 384 -0.05 -12.81 -12.76
C ARG A 384 0.18 -11.52 -13.55
N TYR A 385 0.79 -11.58 -14.75
CA TYR A 385 1.12 -10.41 -15.55
C TYR A 385 0.06 -10.11 -16.60
N GLN A 386 -0.63 -11.13 -17.10
CA GLN A 386 -1.73 -11.01 -18.05
C GLN A 386 -2.96 -11.83 -17.63
N PRO A 387 -4.16 -11.44 -18.08
CA PRO A 387 -5.35 -12.26 -17.89
C PRO A 387 -5.14 -13.66 -18.47
N GLY A 388 -5.49 -14.69 -17.70
CA GLY A 388 -5.34 -16.10 -18.11
C GLY A 388 -4.00 -16.74 -17.77
N ASP A 389 -2.99 -15.96 -17.37
CA ASP A 389 -1.75 -16.52 -16.82
C ASP A 389 -2.04 -17.36 -15.57
N ARG A 390 -1.27 -18.43 -15.37
CA ARG A 390 -1.28 -19.14 -14.09
C ARG A 390 -0.82 -18.20 -12.98
N GLY A 391 -1.61 -18.11 -11.92
CA GLY A 391 -1.37 -17.15 -10.86
C GLY A 391 -0.03 -17.33 -10.16
N ASP A 392 0.44 -16.26 -9.51
CA ASP A 392 1.56 -16.31 -8.59
C ASP A 392 1.24 -15.65 -7.24
N MET A 393 1.94 -16.06 -6.20
CA MET A 393 1.72 -15.57 -4.84
C MET A 393 2.03 -14.08 -4.69
N SER A 394 3.01 -13.55 -5.44
CA SER A 394 3.48 -12.17 -5.28
C SER A 394 2.51 -11.11 -5.83
N GLN A 395 1.68 -11.47 -6.80
CA GLN A 395 0.60 -10.61 -7.26
C GLN A 395 -0.61 -10.73 -6.35
N MET A 396 -0.86 -11.94 -5.84
CA MET A 396 -2.02 -12.25 -5.00
C MET A 396 -2.13 -11.32 -3.79
N GLY A 397 -1.05 -11.05 -3.05
CA GLY A 397 -1.14 -10.24 -1.83
C GLY A 397 -1.58 -8.80 -2.10
N TRP A 398 -1.07 -8.17 -3.15
CA TRP A 398 -1.46 -6.80 -3.51
C TRP A 398 -2.91 -6.73 -3.98
N VAL A 399 -3.34 -7.73 -4.76
CA VAL A 399 -4.74 -7.84 -5.19
C VAL A 399 -5.66 -8.03 -3.97
N VAL A 400 -5.30 -8.91 -3.03
CA VAL A 400 -6.07 -9.14 -1.80
C VAL A 400 -6.16 -7.87 -0.95
N MET A 401 -5.08 -7.11 -0.78
CA MET A 401 -5.13 -5.80 -0.08
C MET A 401 -6.09 -4.83 -0.77
N ALA A 402 -5.99 -4.70 -2.10
CA ALA A 402 -6.84 -3.81 -2.87
C ALA A 402 -8.34 -4.16 -2.75
N LEU A 403 -8.69 -5.43 -3.00
CA LEU A 403 -10.05 -5.93 -2.87
C LEU A 403 -10.58 -5.77 -1.45
N ARG A 404 -9.75 -6.04 -0.44
CA ARG A 404 -10.13 -5.90 0.95
C ARG A 404 -10.39 -4.45 1.34
N SER A 405 -9.54 -3.53 0.91
CA SER A 405 -9.77 -2.10 1.14
C SER A 405 -11.03 -1.60 0.44
N ALA A 406 -11.33 -2.11 -0.75
CA ALA A 406 -12.56 -1.79 -1.45
C ALA A 406 -13.80 -2.32 -0.69
N GLU A 407 -13.78 -3.55 -0.17
CA GLU A 407 -14.85 -4.06 0.69
C GLU A 407 -15.05 -3.18 1.94
N ILE A 408 -13.97 -2.74 2.58
CA ILE A 408 -14.05 -1.85 3.76
C ILE A 408 -14.64 -0.48 3.36
N ALA A 409 -14.38 -0.01 2.15
CA ALA A 409 -15.00 1.19 1.57
C ALA A 409 -16.47 0.98 1.17
N GLY A 410 -17.01 -0.23 1.28
CA GLY A 410 -18.38 -0.56 0.90
C GLY A 410 -18.56 -0.80 -0.61
N VAL A 411 -17.50 -1.20 -1.32
CA VAL A 411 -17.58 -1.74 -2.69
C VAL A 411 -17.79 -3.24 -2.62
N VAL A 412 -18.72 -3.77 -3.41
CA VAL A 412 -19.06 -5.20 -3.40
C VAL A 412 -18.04 -5.98 -4.22
N VAL A 413 -17.40 -6.97 -3.60
CA VAL A 413 -16.55 -7.95 -4.29
C VAL A 413 -17.29 -9.28 -4.38
N PRO A 414 -17.41 -9.92 -5.57
CA PRO A 414 -18.10 -11.20 -5.69
C PRO A 414 -17.50 -12.30 -4.82
N GLU A 415 -18.35 -13.07 -4.14
CA GLU A 415 -17.94 -14.23 -3.31
C GLU A 415 -17.12 -15.26 -4.10
N THR A 416 -17.38 -15.41 -5.40
CA THR A 416 -16.62 -16.29 -6.30
C THR A 416 -15.16 -15.87 -6.44
N THR A 417 -14.87 -14.57 -6.36
CA THR A 417 -13.51 -14.03 -6.45
C THR A 417 -12.70 -14.51 -5.25
N TRP A 418 -13.27 -14.38 -4.05
CA TRP A 418 -12.65 -14.85 -2.83
C TRP A 418 -12.50 -16.37 -2.76
N ALA A 419 -13.47 -17.12 -3.26
CA ALA A 419 -13.35 -18.58 -3.40
C ALA A 419 -12.18 -18.96 -4.33
N GLY A 420 -11.94 -18.17 -5.38
CA GLY A 420 -10.75 -18.27 -6.23
C GLY A 420 -9.45 -18.04 -5.45
N CYS A 421 -9.38 -16.99 -4.63
CA CYS A 421 -8.23 -16.73 -3.77
C CYS A 421 -7.94 -17.91 -2.81
N GLU A 422 -8.98 -18.46 -2.18
CA GLU A 422 -8.90 -19.64 -1.31
C GLU A 422 -8.34 -20.87 -2.04
N LYS A 423 -8.84 -21.11 -3.26
CA LYS A 423 -8.36 -22.19 -4.14
C LYS A 423 -6.88 -22.01 -4.50
N PHE A 424 -6.48 -20.80 -4.87
CA PHE A 424 -5.10 -20.49 -5.22
C PHE A 424 -4.16 -20.70 -4.02
N LEU A 425 -4.50 -20.16 -2.85
CA LEU A 425 -3.73 -20.33 -1.61
C LEU A 425 -3.55 -21.81 -1.25
N THR A 426 -4.56 -22.63 -1.49
CA THR A 426 -4.47 -24.09 -1.29
C THR A 426 -3.45 -24.72 -2.26
N ALA A 427 -3.39 -24.28 -3.51
CA ALA A 427 -2.49 -24.84 -4.53
C ALA A 427 -0.99 -24.53 -4.28
N VAL A 428 -0.70 -23.43 -3.57
CA VAL A 428 0.67 -22.99 -3.25
C VAL A 428 1.13 -23.37 -1.84
N ARG A 429 0.26 -24.05 -1.08
CA ARG A 429 0.51 -24.49 0.30
C ARG A 429 1.69 -25.46 0.41
N ARG A 430 2.50 -25.31 1.47
CA ARG A 430 3.66 -26.14 1.85
C ARG A 430 3.76 -26.23 3.37
N GLY A 431 4.65 -27.09 3.86
CA GLY A 431 4.82 -27.34 5.30
C GLY A 431 3.89 -28.45 5.79
N ASP A 432 4.21 -29.00 6.96
CA ASP A 432 3.52 -30.14 7.56
C ASP A 432 2.14 -29.74 8.07
N GLN A 433 2.05 -28.54 8.64
CA GLN A 433 0.78 -27.90 9.02
C GLN A 433 0.22 -27.05 7.89
N GLY A 434 0.94 -26.98 6.77
CA GLY A 434 0.51 -26.28 5.57
C GLY A 434 0.43 -24.75 5.75
N GLY A 435 1.28 -24.19 6.60
CA GLY A 435 1.47 -22.76 6.82
C GLY A 435 2.41 -22.11 5.83
N LEU A 436 3.36 -22.87 5.30
CA LEU A 436 4.36 -22.38 4.39
C LEU A 436 3.79 -22.23 2.96
N ALA A 437 4.47 -21.48 2.11
CA ALA A 437 4.04 -21.29 0.73
C ALA A 437 5.18 -21.11 -0.26
N CYS A 438 4.86 -21.36 -1.53
CA CYS A 438 5.74 -21.19 -2.68
C CYS A 438 5.20 -20.13 -3.65
N TYR A 439 6.05 -19.68 -4.59
CA TYR A 439 5.68 -18.64 -5.57
C TYR A 439 4.57 -19.08 -6.54
N GLN A 440 4.70 -20.28 -7.11
CA GLN A 440 3.70 -20.92 -7.96
C GLN A 440 3.59 -22.40 -7.59
N ARG A 441 2.51 -23.07 -7.99
CA ARG A 441 2.29 -24.50 -7.72
C ARG A 441 3.55 -25.32 -8.05
N LEU A 442 3.93 -26.23 -7.16
CA LEU A 442 5.15 -27.06 -7.21
C LEU A 442 6.49 -26.32 -7.03
N GLY A 443 6.50 -25.00 -6.81
CA GLY A 443 7.72 -24.26 -6.49
C GLY A 443 8.28 -24.54 -5.08
N PRO A 444 9.52 -24.08 -4.80
CA PRO A 444 10.13 -24.17 -3.48
C PRO A 444 9.47 -23.23 -2.48
N THR A 445 9.54 -23.60 -1.21
CA THR A 445 9.11 -22.76 -0.09
C THR A 445 10.04 -21.56 0.07
N THR A 446 9.47 -20.36 0.26
CA THR A 446 10.25 -19.16 0.61
C THR A 446 9.57 -18.38 1.73
N SER A 447 10.34 -17.64 2.52
CA SER A 447 9.79 -16.81 3.61
C SER A 447 8.92 -15.68 3.06
N THR A 448 9.30 -15.10 1.91
CA THR A 448 8.50 -14.06 1.23
C THR A 448 7.10 -14.55 0.89
N MET A 449 6.99 -15.70 0.22
CA MET A 449 5.69 -16.23 -0.19
C MET A 449 4.90 -16.76 1.01
N THR A 450 5.60 -17.31 2.02
CA THR A 450 4.99 -17.75 3.28
C THR A 450 4.35 -16.59 4.04
N ALA A 451 5.06 -15.46 4.17
CA ALA A 451 4.53 -14.25 4.81
C ALA A 451 3.28 -13.71 4.10
N GLU A 452 3.36 -13.60 2.78
CA GLU A 452 2.24 -13.11 1.96
C GLU A 452 1.03 -14.06 2.02
N ALA A 453 1.25 -15.37 1.96
CA ALA A 453 0.19 -16.36 2.06
C ALA A 453 -0.46 -16.35 3.45
N MET A 454 0.34 -16.22 4.52
CA MET A 454 -0.15 -16.08 5.89
C MET A 454 -1.05 -14.85 6.03
N TYR A 455 -0.60 -13.69 5.55
CA TYR A 455 -1.42 -12.48 5.53
C TYR A 455 -2.72 -12.67 4.74
N CYS A 456 -2.66 -13.23 3.53
CA CYS A 456 -3.87 -13.48 2.73
C CYS A 456 -4.85 -14.41 3.45
N ARG A 457 -4.36 -15.50 4.07
CA ARG A 457 -5.21 -16.41 4.86
C ARG A 457 -5.92 -15.68 6.02
N GLN A 458 -5.23 -14.77 6.69
CA GLN A 458 -5.81 -13.95 7.77
C GLN A 458 -6.94 -13.06 7.24
N ILE A 459 -6.72 -12.38 6.12
CA ILE A 459 -7.74 -11.53 5.47
C ILE A 459 -8.96 -12.34 5.02
N LEU A 460 -8.75 -13.54 4.49
CA LEU A 460 -9.84 -14.43 4.09
C LEU A 460 -10.54 -15.11 5.29
N GLY A 461 -10.05 -14.92 6.52
CA GLY A 461 -10.61 -15.53 7.72
C GLY A 461 -10.28 -17.02 7.89
N LEU A 462 -9.33 -17.54 7.13
CA LEU A 462 -8.90 -18.94 7.15
C LEU A 462 -8.11 -19.32 8.40
N SER A 463 -7.42 -18.35 9.02
CA SER A 463 -6.60 -18.56 10.20
C SER A 463 -7.36 -19.16 11.38
N ARG A 464 -8.66 -18.82 11.54
CA ARG A 464 -9.51 -19.40 12.59
C ARG A 464 -9.77 -20.90 12.39
N ARG A 465 -9.77 -21.35 11.13
CA ARG A 465 -10.00 -22.75 10.75
C ARG A 465 -8.73 -23.58 10.84
N SER A 466 -7.55 -22.96 10.75
CA SER A 466 -6.27 -23.67 10.77
C SER A 466 -5.18 -22.91 11.55
N PRO A 467 -5.33 -22.77 12.88
CA PRO A 467 -4.34 -22.05 13.70
C PRO A 467 -2.93 -22.64 13.63
N ALA A 468 -2.81 -23.97 13.46
CA ALA A 468 -1.53 -24.65 13.32
C ALA A 468 -0.73 -24.20 12.09
N ALA A 469 -1.41 -23.86 10.99
CA ALA A 469 -0.76 -23.36 9.77
C ALA A 469 -0.13 -21.98 10.02
N ASP A 470 -0.84 -21.08 10.69
CA ASP A 470 -0.32 -19.75 11.00
C ASP A 470 0.80 -19.78 12.05
N ASN A 471 0.73 -20.70 13.02
CA ASN A 471 1.82 -20.95 13.97
C ASN A 471 3.08 -21.47 13.27
N GLU A 472 2.95 -22.43 12.34
CA GLU A 472 4.06 -22.93 11.53
C GLU A 472 4.69 -21.81 10.69
N ALA A 473 3.86 -20.99 10.04
CA ALA A 473 4.32 -19.85 9.28
C ALA A 473 5.04 -18.83 10.17
N ALA A 474 4.48 -18.45 11.32
CA ALA A 474 5.10 -17.51 12.25
C ALA A 474 6.46 -18.02 12.74
N ALA A 475 6.55 -19.29 13.14
CA ALA A 475 7.81 -19.91 13.57
C ALA A 475 8.85 -19.89 12.46
N TRP A 476 8.46 -20.21 11.21
CA TRP A 476 9.34 -20.14 10.06
C TRP A 476 9.87 -18.72 9.82
N LEU A 477 9.00 -17.71 9.86
CA LEU A 477 9.36 -16.31 9.62
C LEU A 477 10.36 -15.78 10.67
N LEU A 478 10.24 -16.20 11.93
CA LEU A 478 11.18 -15.83 12.99
C LEU A 478 12.58 -16.42 12.79
N THR A 479 12.75 -17.42 11.92
CA THR A 479 14.09 -17.89 11.52
C THR A 479 14.72 -17.01 10.44
N ASP A 480 13.99 -16.08 9.83
CA ASP A 480 14.44 -15.25 8.69
C ASP A 480 14.06 -13.77 8.93
N MET A 481 14.51 -13.24 10.07
CA MET A 481 14.19 -11.89 10.54
C MET A 481 14.96 -10.79 9.78
N PRO A 482 14.48 -9.52 9.81
CA PRO A 482 15.24 -8.38 9.31
C PRO A 482 16.58 -8.23 10.05
N GLY A 483 17.69 -8.15 9.31
CA GLY A 483 19.02 -8.04 9.89
C GLY A 483 20.12 -8.65 9.02
N ALA A 484 21.31 -8.78 9.59
CA ALA A 484 22.50 -9.29 8.90
C ALA A 484 22.36 -10.77 8.47
N GLU A 485 21.61 -11.57 9.24
CA GLU A 485 21.43 -13.01 9.02
C GLU A 485 20.16 -13.33 8.20
N CYS A 486 19.50 -12.32 7.63
CA CYS A 486 18.31 -12.49 6.79
C CYS A 486 18.64 -13.33 5.54
N ARG A 487 18.12 -14.55 5.46
CA ARG A 487 18.27 -15.46 4.31
C ARG A 487 17.53 -14.94 3.08
N SER A 488 16.39 -14.26 3.28
CA SER A 488 15.62 -13.62 2.21
C SER A 488 16.20 -12.28 1.74
N CYS A 489 17.43 -11.95 2.15
CA CYS A 489 18.13 -10.70 1.83
C CYS A 489 19.44 -10.99 1.05
N PRO A 490 19.35 -11.46 -0.21
CA PRO A 490 20.53 -11.84 -1.00
C PRO A 490 21.51 -10.67 -1.15
N GLY A 491 22.80 -10.96 -0.96
CA GLY A 491 23.87 -9.95 -0.97
C GLY A 491 23.78 -8.94 0.18
N GLY A 492 23.10 -9.28 1.28
CA GLY A 492 22.90 -8.40 2.42
C GLY A 492 21.91 -7.24 2.16
N LYS A 493 21.23 -7.25 1.02
CA LYS A 493 20.31 -6.17 0.62
C LYS A 493 18.97 -6.33 1.33
N PRO A 494 18.43 -5.25 1.95
CA PRO A 494 17.09 -5.27 2.51
C PRO A 494 16.04 -5.77 1.53
N ASN A 495 15.17 -6.67 1.98
CA ASN A 495 14.01 -7.12 1.21
C ASN A 495 12.74 -6.48 1.77
N LEU A 496 12.54 -5.19 1.49
CA LEU A 496 11.41 -4.42 2.03
C LEU A 496 10.03 -5.01 1.67
N TYR A 497 9.91 -5.67 0.51
CA TYR A 497 8.70 -6.38 0.11
C TYR A 497 8.38 -7.51 1.09
N TYR A 498 9.36 -8.39 1.32
CA TYR A 498 9.22 -9.48 2.28
C TYR A 498 8.94 -8.95 3.68
N TRP A 499 9.73 -7.97 4.12
CA TRP A 499 9.63 -7.41 5.44
C TRP A 499 8.26 -6.78 5.69
N TYR A 500 7.67 -6.12 4.69
CA TYR A 500 6.34 -5.55 4.81
C TYR A 500 5.28 -6.64 5.04
N TYR A 501 5.22 -7.67 4.19
CA TYR A 501 4.26 -8.76 4.35
C TYR A 501 4.42 -9.54 5.66
N ALA A 502 5.66 -9.81 6.07
CA ALA A 502 5.91 -10.51 7.33
C ALA A 502 5.53 -9.65 8.54
N THR A 503 5.76 -8.33 8.48
CA THR A 503 5.30 -7.38 9.49
C THR A 503 3.77 -7.40 9.60
N LEU A 504 3.04 -7.34 8.48
CA LEU A 504 1.58 -7.45 8.46
C LEU A 504 1.08 -8.78 9.05
N ALA A 505 1.64 -9.89 8.60
CA ALA A 505 1.21 -11.22 9.01
C ALA A 505 1.43 -11.47 10.51
N LEU A 506 2.61 -11.11 11.03
CA LEU A 506 2.94 -11.27 12.45
C LEU A 506 2.20 -10.27 13.33
N HIS A 507 1.91 -9.06 12.82
CA HIS A 507 1.06 -8.09 13.49
C HIS A 507 -0.34 -8.64 13.75
N HIS A 508 -1.01 -9.19 12.73
CA HIS A 508 -2.32 -9.80 12.93
C HIS A 508 -2.25 -11.06 13.82
N HIS A 509 -1.19 -11.85 13.67
CA HIS A 509 -0.96 -13.05 14.47
C HIS A 509 -0.80 -12.78 15.97
N ARG A 510 -0.38 -11.56 16.37
CA ARG A 510 -0.21 -11.19 17.78
C ARG A 510 -1.46 -11.38 18.63
N SER A 511 -2.63 -11.32 18.01
CA SER A 511 -3.94 -11.44 18.68
C SER A 511 -4.32 -12.88 19.03
N THR A 512 -3.53 -13.87 18.60
CA THR A 512 -3.85 -15.30 18.77
C THR A 512 -3.45 -15.88 20.14
N GLY A 513 -2.59 -15.19 20.90
CA GLY A 513 -2.15 -15.59 22.24
C GLY A 513 -0.74 -15.10 22.57
N ALA A 514 -0.22 -15.49 23.73
CA ALA A 514 1.08 -15.03 24.23
C ALA A 514 2.25 -15.35 23.27
N ALA A 515 2.25 -16.52 22.63
CA ALA A 515 3.26 -16.90 21.65
C ALA A 515 3.19 -16.02 20.38
N GLY A 516 1.98 -15.68 19.93
CA GLY A 516 1.77 -14.75 18.83
C GLY A 516 2.26 -13.34 19.17
N GLU A 517 1.94 -12.84 20.38
CA GLU A 517 2.43 -11.55 20.85
C GLU A 517 3.96 -11.51 20.93
N GLN A 518 4.59 -12.56 21.46
CA GLN A 518 6.04 -12.67 21.53
C GLN A 518 6.68 -12.70 20.14
N SER A 519 6.05 -13.38 19.17
CA SER A 519 6.51 -13.41 17.78
C SER A 519 6.48 -12.01 17.16
N TRP A 520 5.39 -11.25 17.38
CA TRP A 520 5.27 -9.87 16.93
C TRP A 520 6.35 -8.96 17.54
N ARG A 521 6.57 -9.03 18.86
CA ARG A 521 7.58 -8.20 19.54
C ARG A 521 8.98 -8.44 18.98
N GLN A 522 9.39 -9.71 18.89
CA GLN A 522 10.70 -10.08 18.32
C GLN A 522 10.89 -9.54 16.90
N TRP A 523 9.89 -9.73 16.05
CA TRP A 523 9.94 -9.26 14.68
C TRP A 523 10.01 -7.74 14.58
N ASN A 524 9.13 -7.03 15.30
CA ASN A 524 9.04 -5.58 15.23
C ASN A 524 10.30 -4.89 15.77
N ASP A 525 10.93 -5.46 16.81
CA ASP A 525 12.21 -4.98 17.32
C ASP A 525 13.34 -5.16 16.30
N ALA A 526 13.40 -6.31 15.63
CA ALA A 526 14.35 -6.56 14.54
C ALA A 526 14.08 -5.61 13.36
N MET A 527 12.81 -5.35 13.05
CA MET A 527 12.39 -4.46 11.98
C MET A 527 12.87 -3.03 12.22
N GLN A 528 12.61 -2.46 13.40
CA GLN A 528 13.06 -1.11 13.76
C GLN A 528 14.60 -0.99 13.71
N ARG A 529 15.32 -1.94 14.31
CA ARG A 529 16.81 -1.97 14.27
C ARG A 529 17.36 -2.05 12.84
N ALA A 530 16.65 -2.72 11.93
CA ALA A 530 17.07 -2.84 10.54
C ALA A 530 16.76 -1.58 9.71
N VAL A 531 15.59 -0.97 9.88
CA VAL A 531 15.14 0.11 8.99
C VAL A 531 15.58 1.50 9.44
N LEU A 532 15.52 1.83 10.73
CA LEU A 532 15.78 3.20 11.21
C LEU A 532 17.19 3.69 10.85
N PRO A 533 18.28 2.92 11.07
CA PRO A 533 19.63 3.41 10.77
C PRO A 533 19.91 3.60 9.27
N ARG A 534 19.02 3.12 8.39
CA ARG A 534 19.16 3.21 6.93
C ARG A 534 18.47 4.43 6.34
N GLN A 535 17.74 5.21 7.13
CA GLN A 535 17.11 6.44 6.65
C GLN A 535 18.18 7.50 6.39
N VAL A 536 18.08 8.20 5.26
CA VAL A 536 18.99 9.29 4.93
C VAL A 536 18.74 10.45 5.90
N ALA A 537 19.76 10.81 6.68
CA ALA A 537 19.63 11.84 7.72
C ALA A 537 19.74 13.28 7.19
N GLN A 538 20.47 13.51 6.09
CA GLN A 538 20.82 14.87 5.63
C GLN A 538 20.84 14.98 4.10
N GLY A 539 20.82 16.24 3.62
CA GLY A 539 20.88 16.57 2.20
C GLY A 539 19.51 16.53 1.49
N PRO A 540 19.48 16.63 0.15
CA PRO A 540 18.23 16.70 -0.62
C PRO A 540 17.33 15.46 -0.43
N GLU A 541 17.94 14.32 -0.14
CA GLU A 541 17.28 13.03 0.05
C GLU A 541 16.94 12.73 1.52
N ALA A 542 17.17 13.67 2.44
CA ALA A 542 16.84 13.49 3.86
C ALA A 542 15.39 13.05 4.06
N GLY A 543 15.19 12.06 4.94
CA GLY A 543 13.91 11.41 5.23
C GLY A 543 13.60 10.20 4.35
N SER A 544 14.35 9.96 3.27
CA SER A 544 14.13 8.81 2.37
C SER A 544 14.93 7.57 2.74
N TRP A 545 14.56 6.43 2.17
CA TRP A 545 15.41 5.23 2.13
C TRP A 545 15.94 5.00 0.72
N GLY A 546 17.23 4.65 0.62
CA GLY A 546 17.90 4.41 -0.66
C GLY A 546 17.36 3.19 -1.41
N ALA A 547 17.55 3.20 -2.72
CA ALA A 547 17.12 2.13 -3.62
C ALA A 547 18.04 0.87 -3.58
N ASP A 548 19.01 0.79 -2.67
CA ASP A 548 19.85 -0.40 -2.51
C ASP A 548 19.14 -1.45 -1.66
N THR A 549 18.11 -2.03 -2.26
CA THR A 549 17.26 -3.09 -1.71
C THR A 549 17.07 -4.15 -2.79
N VAL A 550 16.59 -5.35 -2.43
CA VAL A 550 16.40 -6.47 -3.38
C VAL A 550 15.58 -6.06 -4.61
N TRP A 551 14.55 -5.22 -4.42
CA TRP A 551 13.62 -4.77 -5.46
C TRP A 551 13.77 -3.27 -5.82
N GLY A 552 14.72 -2.58 -5.20
CA GLY A 552 14.89 -1.14 -5.36
C GLY A 552 15.41 -0.72 -6.74
N GLY A 553 16.01 -1.64 -7.51
CA GLY A 553 16.31 -1.37 -8.93
C GLY A 553 15.05 -1.12 -9.76
N TYR A 554 13.98 -1.88 -9.51
CA TYR A 554 12.72 -1.75 -10.24
C TYR A 554 11.86 -0.62 -9.70
N GLY A 555 11.73 -0.49 -8.38
CA GLY A 555 10.84 0.51 -7.75
C GLY A 555 11.50 1.85 -7.40
N GLY A 556 12.84 1.93 -7.43
CA GLY A 556 13.58 3.15 -7.09
C GLY A 556 13.44 3.57 -5.62
N ARG A 557 13.82 4.82 -5.36
CA ARG A 557 13.82 5.45 -4.02
C ARG A 557 12.41 5.66 -3.47
N VAL A 558 11.42 5.92 -4.33
CA VAL A 558 10.02 6.09 -3.91
C VAL A 558 9.48 4.79 -3.32
N TYR A 559 9.68 3.66 -4.01
CA TYR A 559 9.33 2.34 -3.48
C TYR A 559 10.02 2.06 -2.13
N ALA A 560 11.33 2.27 -2.06
CA ALA A 560 12.08 2.00 -0.84
C ALA A 560 11.61 2.87 0.33
N THR A 561 11.30 4.13 0.06
CA THR A 561 10.84 5.07 1.08
C THR A 561 9.42 4.76 1.54
N ALA A 562 8.51 4.50 0.61
CA ALA A 562 7.14 4.15 0.92
C ALA A 562 7.06 2.84 1.72
N LEU A 563 7.74 1.77 1.29
CA LEU A 563 7.72 0.52 2.06
C LEU A 563 8.45 0.63 3.41
N GLY A 564 9.55 1.40 3.48
CA GLY A 564 10.22 1.67 4.75
C GLY A 564 9.28 2.31 5.78
N ALA A 565 8.56 3.36 5.37
CA ALA A 565 7.55 4.02 6.19
C ALA A 565 6.39 3.05 6.52
N MET A 566 5.86 2.35 5.53
CA MET A 566 4.73 1.43 5.72
C MET A 566 5.06 0.26 6.67
N CYS A 567 6.31 -0.23 6.72
CA CYS A 567 6.75 -1.19 7.73
C CYS A 567 6.65 -0.61 9.15
N LEU A 568 7.04 0.66 9.34
CA LEU A 568 6.99 1.36 10.61
C LEU A 568 5.57 1.83 10.98
N GLU A 569 4.64 1.83 10.03
CA GLU A 569 3.23 2.20 10.23
C GLU A 569 2.37 1.05 10.78
N VAL A 570 2.76 -0.21 10.54
CA VAL A 570 1.87 -1.37 10.70
C VAL A 570 1.23 -1.43 12.08
N TYR A 571 2.01 -1.16 13.15
CA TYR A 571 1.60 -1.35 14.54
C TYR A 571 0.38 -0.51 14.97
N TYR A 572 0.12 0.62 14.31
CA TYR A 572 -1.03 1.48 14.56
C TYR A 572 -2.00 1.55 13.37
N ARG A 573 -1.52 1.27 12.15
CA ARG A 573 -2.33 1.38 10.92
C ARG A 573 -3.41 0.31 10.79
N TYR A 574 -3.11 -0.91 11.25
CA TYR A 574 -3.95 -2.10 11.07
C TYR A 574 -4.51 -2.64 12.38
N ASP A 575 -4.57 -1.79 13.38
CA ASP A 575 -4.97 -2.18 14.72
C ASP A 575 -6.48 -1.98 14.93
N ALA A 576 -7.11 -2.90 15.65
CA ALA A 576 -8.54 -2.84 15.90
C ALA A 576 -8.85 -1.83 17.02
N GLU A 577 -9.72 -0.85 16.77
CA GLU A 577 -10.21 0.06 17.82
C GLU A 577 -10.95 -0.69 18.94
N THR A 578 -11.51 -1.86 18.62
CA THR A 578 -12.14 -2.79 19.57
C THR A 578 -11.52 -4.18 19.47
N ILE A 579 -11.00 -4.67 20.59
CA ILE A 579 -10.48 -6.05 20.73
C ILE A 579 -11.57 -7.02 20.25
N GLY A 580 -11.28 -7.78 19.18
CA GLY A 580 -12.20 -8.77 18.60
C GLY A 580 -12.97 -8.36 17.34
N ARG A 581 -12.87 -7.10 16.88
CA ARG A 581 -13.38 -6.63 15.58
C ARG A 581 -12.27 -5.95 14.78
N ASP A 582 -11.30 -6.74 14.33
CA ASP A 582 -10.32 -6.26 13.37
C ASP A 582 -11.01 -6.08 12.00
N PRO A 583 -11.21 -4.87 11.48
CA PRO A 583 -11.93 -4.66 10.22
C PRO A 583 -11.24 -5.36 9.04
N TRP A 584 -9.94 -5.67 9.15
CA TRP A 584 -9.18 -6.41 8.15
C TRP A 584 -9.43 -7.91 8.21
N ILE A 585 -9.64 -8.50 9.39
CA ILE A 585 -9.87 -9.95 9.57
C ILE A 585 -11.37 -10.29 9.69
N ALA A 586 -12.22 -9.35 10.10
CA ALA A 586 -13.53 -9.66 10.68
C ALA A 586 -14.75 -9.46 9.77
N SER A 587 -14.65 -9.00 8.52
CA SER A 587 -15.86 -8.55 7.80
C SER A 587 -16.49 -9.53 6.80
N ARG A 588 -16.09 -10.81 6.73
CA ARG A 588 -16.88 -11.78 5.94
C ARG A 588 -17.93 -12.44 6.82
N GLU A 589 -19.20 -12.04 6.65
CA GLU A 589 -20.34 -12.61 7.38
C GLU A 589 -20.42 -14.14 7.26
N GLY A 590 -19.95 -14.73 6.15
CA GLY A 590 -19.84 -16.19 5.98
C GLY A 590 -18.81 -16.86 6.90
N VAL A 591 -17.84 -16.11 7.44
CA VAL A 591 -16.86 -16.55 8.45
C VAL A 591 -17.36 -16.26 9.87
N LEU A 592 -18.25 -15.28 10.06
CA LEU A 592 -18.87 -14.99 11.36
C LEU A 592 -20.09 -15.86 11.67
N ARG A 593 -20.76 -16.42 10.65
CA ARG A 593 -21.97 -17.26 10.79
C ARG A 593 -21.72 -18.77 10.70
N ARG A 594 -20.48 -19.25 10.62
CA ARG A 594 -20.16 -20.69 10.56
C ARG A 594 -19.20 -21.12 11.66
#